data_AF-A0A0V0T1D2-F1
#
_entry.id   AF-A0A0V0T1D2-F1
#
_cell.length_a   1.000
_cell.length_b   1.000
_cell.length_c   1.000
_cell.angle_alpha   90.00
_cell.angle_beta   90.00
_cell.angle_gamma   90.00
#
_symmetry.space_group_name_H-M   'P 1'
#
loop_
_entity.id
_entity.type
_entity.pdbx_description
1 polymer ?
#
loop_
_entity_poly.entity_id
_entity_poly.type
_entity_poly.pdbx_seq_one_letter_code
_entity_poly.pdbx_strand_id
1 'polypeptide(L)'
;MDADEWVERLEDFHRASGIPTTDHGAVERHLLTDPVRRELYPPGQVRDDSLEELKKRLLNAYGPEESLVMLTDRFHALRQREGQSVQQFAQEVAELGRRAGVSERDLVT
;
A
#
# COMPACT_ATOMS: atom_id res chain seq x y z
N MET A 1 -9.55 -14.19 -7.95
CA MET A 1 -9.07 -13.80 -6.63
C MET A 1 -8.31 -12.52 -6.80
N ASP A 2 -8.91 -11.43 -6.34
CA ASP A 2 -8.25 -10.13 -6.27
C ASP A 2 -7.26 -10.10 -5.09
N ALA A 3 -6.48 -9.03 -4.96
CA ALA A 3 -5.45 -8.95 -3.94
C ALA A 3 -6.03 -8.90 -2.52
N ASP A 4 -7.20 -8.28 -2.35
CA ASP A 4 -7.89 -8.20 -1.06
C ASP A 4 -8.33 -9.61 -0.61
N GLU A 5 -9.00 -10.37 -1.46
CA GLU A 5 -9.41 -11.76 -1.20
C GLU A 5 -8.20 -12.67 -0.91
N TRP A 6 -7.07 -12.42 -1.60
CA TRP A 6 -5.84 -13.18 -1.34
C TRP A 6 -5.22 -12.86 0.02
N VAL A 7 -5.16 -11.58 0.38
CA VAL A 7 -4.67 -11.12 1.69
C VAL A 7 -5.55 -11.64 2.82
N GLU A 8 -6.88 -11.62 2.67
CA GLU A 8 -7.81 -12.21 3.64
C GLU A 8 -7.54 -13.71 3.85
N ARG A 9 -7.35 -14.48 2.78
CA ARG A 9 -7.02 -15.91 2.89
C ARG A 9 -5.68 -16.17 3.56
N LEU A 10 -4.69 -15.32 3.31
CA LEU A 10 -3.39 -15.39 3.97
C LEU A 10 -3.55 -15.17 5.49
N GLU A 11 -4.32 -14.15 5.88
CA GLU A 11 -4.60 -13.87 7.28
C GLU A 11 -5.37 -14.99 7.98
N ASP A 12 -6.37 -15.56 7.32
CA ASP A 12 -7.12 -16.70 7.85
C ASP A 12 -6.23 -17.93 8.02
N PHE A 13 -5.32 -18.18 7.07
CA PHE A 13 -4.33 -19.25 7.19
C PHE A 13 -3.42 -19.06 8.42
N HIS A 14 -2.92 -17.84 8.65
CA HIS A 14 -2.10 -17.54 9.82
C HIS A 14 -2.86 -17.66 11.13
N ARG A 15 -4.09 -17.16 11.16
CA ARG A 15 -4.96 -17.29 12.33
C ARG A 15 -5.22 -18.76 12.67
N ALA A 16 -5.43 -19.60 11.66
CA ALA A 16 -5.65 -21.03 11.84
C ALA A 16 -4.36 -21.80 12.22
N SER A 17 -3.18 -21.34 11.79
CA SER A 17 -1.91 -22.02 12.04
C SER A 17 -1.43 -21.87 13.50
N GLY A 18 -1.83 -20.79 14.18
CA GLY A 18 -1.45 -20.51 15.57
C GLY A 18 0.05 -20.16 15.74
N ILE A 19 0.75 -19.89 14.65
CA ILE A 19 2.18 -19.55 14.67
C ILE A 19 2.32 -18.04 14.92
N PRO A 20 3.19 -17.60 15.86
CA PRO A 20 3.44 -16.18 16.09
C PRO A 20 3.99 -15.49 14.83
N THR A 21 3.36 -14.39 14.38
CA THR A 21 3.62 -13.71 13.10
C THR A 21 4.95 -12.97 12.99
N THR A 22 5.79 -13.01 14.02
CA THR A 22 7.12 -12.40 14.00
C THR A 22 7.99 -13.15 12.97
N ASP A 23 8.64 -12.41 12.06
CA ASP A 23 9.52 -12.91 10.97
C ASP A 23 8.85 -13.72 9.83
N HIS A 24 7.52 -13.69 9.73
CA HIS A 24 6.77 -14.50 8.75
C HIS A 24 6.90 -14.03 7.29
N GLY A 25 7.10 -12.74 7.05
CA GLY A 25 7.20 -12.21 5.68
C GLY A 25 8.38 -12.78 4.91
N ALA A 26 9.46 -13.25 5.56
CA ALA A 26 10.54 -14.01 4.91
C ALA A 26 10.09 -15.40 4.42
N VAL A 27 9.36 -16.14 5.24
CA VAL A 27 8.88 -17.49 4.89
C VAL A 27 7.84 -17.41 3.78
N GLU A 28 6.90 -16.48 3.88
CA GLU A 28 5.83 -16.33 2.89
C GLU A 28 6.31 -15.80 1.55
N ARG A 29 7.39 -15.02 1.52
CA ARG A 29 8.06 -14.65 0.26
C ARG A 29 8.52 -15.87 -0.54
N HIS A 30 8.80 -17.00 0.10
CA HIS A 30 9.11 -18.25 -0.60
C HIS A 30 7.88 -18.94 -1.21
N LEU A 31 6.67 -18.56 -0.79
CA LEU A 31 5.42 -19.04 -1.38
C LEU A 31 5.08 -18.29 -2.68
N LEU A 32 5.68 -17.11 -2.90
CA LEU A 32 5.51 -16.34 -4.11
C LEU A 32 6.24 -16.99 -5.30
N THR A 33 5.60 -16.95 -6.46
CA THR A 33 6.26 -17.34 -7.71
C THR A 33 7.42 -16.37 -8.02
N ASP A 34 8.44 -16.86 -8.73
CA ASP A 34 9.62 -16.06 -9.11
C ASP A 34 9.30 -14.71 -9.78
N PRO A 35 8.31 -14.62 -10.71
CA PRO A 35 7.90 -13.34 -11.29
C PRO A 35 7.34 -12.37 -10.24
N VAL A 36 6.38 -12.81 -9.42
CA VAL A 36 5.72 -11.99 -8.39
C VAL A 36 6.75 -11.52 -7.35
N ARG A 37 7.67 -12.40 -6.95
CA ARG A 37 8.73 -12.04 -6.00
C ARG A 37 9.65 -10.94 -6.53
N ARG A 38 10.01 -10.96 -7.81
CA ARG A 38 10.86 -9.93 -8.44
C ARG A 38 10.14 -8.59 -8.59
N GLU A 39 8.84 -8.64 -8.86
CA GLU A 39 7.99 -7.45 -8.95
C GLU A 39 7.84 -6.78 -7.57
N LEU A 40 7.45 -7.57 -6.56
CA LEU A 40 7.23 -7.04 -5.22
C LEU A 40 8.54 -6.65 -4.51
N TYR A 41 9.65 -7.37 -4.74
CA TYR A 41 10.93 -7.14 -4.06
C TYR A 41 12.07 -6.88 -5.07
N PRO A 42 12.12 -5.67 -5.64
CA PRO A 42 13.17 -5.32 -6.59
C PRO A 42 14.55 -5.32 -5.90
N PRO A 43 15.60 -5.73 -6.62
CA PRO A 43 16.96 -5.74 -6.08
C PRO A 43 17.42 -4.32 -5.71
N GLY A 44 18.03 -4.18 -4.52
CA GLY A 44 18.62 -2.92 -4.05
C GLY A 44 17.77 -2.12 -3.04
N GLN A 45 16.53 -2.52 -2.75
CA GLN A 45 15.74 -1.93 -1.66
C GLN A 45 16.12 -2.50 -0.28
N VAL A 46 16.08 -1.64 0.75
CA VAL A 46 16.06 -2.07 2.16
C VAL A 46 14.81 -2.93 2.36
N ARG A 47 15.01 -4.13 2.92
CA ARG A 47 13.98 -5.16 3.00
C ARG A 47 13.38 -5.12 4.40
N ASP A 48 12.09 -4.77 4.47
CA ASP A 48 11.26 -5.09 5.62
C ASP A 48 10.67 -6.48 5.37
N ASP A 49 10.92 -7.37 6.31
CA ASP A 49 10.65 -8.79 6.24
C ASP A 49 9.35 -9.15 7.00
N SER A 50 8.61 -8.14 7.44
CA SER A 50 7.32 -8.30 8.12
C SER A 50 6.21 -8.78 7.16
N LEU A 51 5.24 -9.47 7.75
CA LEU A 51 3.99 -9.84 7.09
C LEU A 51 3.22 -8.59 6.61
N GLU A 52 3.24 -7.51 7.39
CA GLU A 52 2.57 -6.25 7.04
C GLU A 52 3.19 -5.60 5.80
N GLU A 53 4.51 -5.63 5.65
CA GLU A 53 5.16 -5.14 4.43
C GLU A 53 4.77 -6.01 3.21
N LEU A 54 4.68 -7.33 3.36
CA LEU A 54 4.22 -8.21 2.28
C LEU A 54 2.79 -7.87 1.84
N LYS A 55 1.85 -7.72 2.79
CA LYS A 55 0.46 -7.31 2.51
C LYS A 55 0.41 -5.97 1.79
N LYS A 56 1.14 -4.97 2.30
CA LYS A 56 1.22 -3.65 1.69
C LYS A 56 1.72 -3.69 0.26
N ARG A 57 2.78 -4.46 -0.02
CA ARG A 57 3.32 -4.62 -1.39
C ARG A 57 2.31 -5.30 -2.32
N LEU A 58 1.62 -6.33 -1.86
CA LEU A 58 0.59 -7.03 -2.62
C LEU A 58 -0.57 -6.11 -2.99
N LEU A 59 -1.12 -5.38 -2.00
CA LEU A 59 -2.21 -4.44 -2.22
C LEU A 59 -1.80 -3.28 -3.13
N ASN A 60 -0.57 -2.79 -3.02
CA ASN A 60 -0.08 -1.74 -3.92
C ASN A 60 0.10 -2.21 -5.37
N ALA A 61 0.49 -3.46 -5.59
CA ALA A 61 0.76 -4.00 -6.93
C ALA A 61 -0.50 -4.53 -7.62
N TYR A 62 -1.39 -5.17 -6.86
CA TYR A 62 -2.53 -5.93 -7.40
C TYR A 62 -3.86 -5.56 -6.76
N GLY A 63 -3.87 -4.66 -5.76
CA GLY A 63 -5.09 -4.13 -5.19
C GLY A 63 -5.89 -3.35 -6.22
N PRO A 64 -7.19 -3.16 -5.98
CA PRO A 64 -8.04 -2.40 -6.88
C PRO A 64 -7.47 -0.99 -7.06
N GLU A 65 -7.20 -0.62 -8.31
CA GLU A 65 -6.90 0.77 -8.62
C GLU A 65 -8.08 1.63 -8.19
N GLU A 66 -7.82 2.61 -7.31
CA GLU A 66 -8.83 3.61 -7.00
C GLU A 66 -9.21 4.34 -8.30
N SER A 67 -10.50 4.39 -8.60
CA SER A 67 -10.97 5.16 -9.75
C SER A 67 -10.58 6.63 -9.59
N LEU A 68 -10.35 7.31 -10.73
CA LEU A 68 -10.04 8.75 -10.73
C LEU A 68 -11.07 9.56 -9.93
N VAL A 69 -12.35 9.18 -10.00
CA VAL A 69 -13.44 9.82 -9.25
C VAL A 69 -13.22 9.71 -7.74
N MET A 70 -12.92 8.51 -7.23
CA MET A 70 -12.66 8.31 -5.81
C MET A 70 -11.41 9.07 -5.34
N LEU A 71 -10.37 9.12 -6.18
CA LEU A 71 -9.16 9.88 -5.90
C LEU A 71 -9.44 11.38 -5.82
N THR A 72 -10.23 11.92 -6.74
CA THR A 72 -10.67 13.32 -6.73
C THR A 72 -11.54 13.62 -5.51
N ASP A 73 -12.48 12.75 -5.16
CA ASP A 73 -13.34 12.93 -3.97
C ASP A 73 -12.51 12.95 -2.68
N ARG A 74 -11.55 12.03 -2.54
CA ARG A 74 -10.66 12.00 -1.38
C ARG A 74 -9.75 13.22 -1.34
N PHE A 75 -9.29 13.69 -2.51
CA PHE A 75 -8.49 14.90 -2.61
C PHE A 75 -9.27 16.13 -2.10
N HIS A 76 -10.53 16.29 -2.50
CA HIS A 76 -11.38 17.38 -2.02
C HIS A 76 -11.73 17.26 -0.53
N ALA A 77 -11.82 16.05 -0.01
CA ALA A 77 -12.06 15.78 1.40
C ALA A 77 -10.81 15.98 2.28
N LEU A 78 -9.62 16.10 1.69
CA LEU A 78 -8.36 16.14 2.43
C LEU A 78 -8.27 17.40 3.31
N ARG A 79 -7.97 17.19 4.59
CA ARG A 79 -7.77 18.25 5.58
C ARG A 79 -6.54 17.92 6.42
N GLN A 80 -5.78 18.95 6.78
CA GLN A 80 -4.67 18.77 7.71
C GLN A 80 -5.21 18.28 9.05
N ARG A 81 -4.64 17.18 9.55
CA ARG A 81 -5.07 16.57 10.81
C ARG A 81 -4.46 17.34 11.99
N GLU A 82 -5.12 17.31 13.13
CA GLU A 82 -4.59 17.89 14.37
C GLU A 82 -3.25 17.21 14.73
N GLY A 83 -2.19 18.00 14.94
CA GLY A 83 -0.84 17.50 15.22
C GLY A 83 -0.02 17.09 13.98
N GLN A 84 -0.58 17.11 12.77
CA GLN A 84 0.17 16.85 11.54
C GLN A 84 1.03 18.07 11.16
N SER A 85 2.30 17.87 10.84
CA SER A 85 3.14 18.97 10.36
C SER A 85 2.70 19.44 8.98
N VAL A 86 2.93 20.72 8.68
CA VAL A 86 2.65 21.30 7.36
C VAL A 86 3.39 20.55 6.25
N GLN A 87 4.63 20.11 6.51
CA GLN A 87 5.41 19.37 5.53
C GLN A 87 4.81 18.00 5.21
N GLN A 88 4.37 17.25 6.23
CA GLN A 88 3.70 15.96 6.02
C GLN A 88 2.38 16.15 5.27
N PHE A 89 1.62 17.19 5.62
CA PHE A 89 0.37 17.50 4.92
C PHE A 89 0.61 17.89 3.45
N ALA A 90 1.63 18.71 3.17
CA ALA A 90 1.99 19.08 1.80
C ALA A 90 2.42 17.88 0.96
N GLN A 91 3.12 16.90 1.56
CA GLN A 91 3.48 15.65 0.89
C GLN A 91 2.24 14.81 0.54
N GLU A 92 1.28 14.70 1.47
CA GLU A 92 0.00 13.99 1.27
C GLU A 92 -0.83 14.65 0.17
N VAL A 93 -0.94 15.99 0.16
CA VAL A 93 -1.59 16.78 -0.90
C VAL A 93 -0.92 16.52 -2.25
N ALA A 94 0.42 16.57 -2.32
CA ALA A 94 1.15 16.38 -3.57
C ALA A 94 1.01 14.96 -4.12
N GLU A 95 1.07 13.95 -3.27
CA GLU A 95 0.91 12.55 -3.65
C GLU A 95 -0.51 12.26 -4.15
N LEU A 96 -1.52 12.67 -3.39
CA LEU A 96 -2.91 12.42 -3.74
C LEU A 96 -3.34 13.26 -4.95
N GLY A 97 -2.88 14.50 -5.05
CA GLY A 97 -3.11 15.37 -6.20
C GLY A 97 -2.56 14.76 -7.50
N ARG A 98 -1.31 14.27 -7.48
CA ARG A 98 -0.73 13.56 -8.64
C ARG A 98 -1.56 12.35 -9.05
N ARG A 99 -2.03 11.55 -8.09
CA ARG A 99 -2.88 10.37 -8.36
C ARG A 99 -4.24 10.75 -8.92
N ALA A 100 -4.83 11.86 -8.43
CA ALA A 100 -6.10 12.39 -8.90
C ALA A 100 -6.01 13.19 -10.22
N GLY A 101 -4.81 13.32 -10.83
CA GLY A 101 -4.61 14.12 -12.04
C GLY A 101 -4.66 15.64 -11.81
N VAL A 102 -4.53 16.08 -10.56
CA VAL A 102 -4.52 17.49 -10.14
C VAL A 102 -3.09 18.03 -10.25
N SER A 103 -2.92 19.13 -10.98
CA SER A 103 -1.62 19.80 -11.13
C SER A 103 -1.38 20.83 -10.02
N GLU A 104 -0.12 21.23 -9.81
CA GLU A 104 0.21 22.29 -8.85
C GLU A 104 -0.54 23.60 -9.13
N ARG A 105 -0.91 23.88 -10.39
CA ARG A 105 -1.70 25.07 -10.74
C ARG A 105 -3.11 25.03 -10.16
N ASP A 106 -3.69 23.84 -10.08
CA ASP A 106 -5.05 23.65 -9.57
C ASP A 106 -5.09 23.81 -8.03
N LEU A 107 -3.93 23.69 -7.36
CA LEU A 107 -3.80 23.84 -5.91
C LEU A 107 -3.80 25.29 -5.40
N VAL A 108 -3.52 26.26 -6.28
CA VAL A 108 -3.32 27.69 -5.92
C VAL A 108 -4.55 28.55 -6.27
N THR A 109 -5.65 27.93 -6.69
CA THR A 109 -6.91 28.59 -7.09
C THR A 109 -7.95 28.51 -5.98
#